data_AF-A0A936XTW1-F1
#
_entry.id   AF-A0A936XTW1-F1
#
_cell.length_a   1.000
_cell.length_b   1.000
_cell.length_c   1.000
_cell.angle_alpha   90.00
_cell.angle_beta   90.00
_cell.angle_gamma   90.00
#
_symmetry.space_group_name_H-M   'P 1'
#
loop_
_entity.id
_entity.type
_entity.pdbx_description
1 polymer ?
#
loop_
_entity_poly.entity_id
_entity_poly.type
_entity_poly.pdbx_seq_one_letter_code
_entity_poly.pdbx_strand_id
1 'polypeptide(L)'
;MKKISLIKAISLFMIVLFVSASILQCKKEGDIIKNLDRSFKGSADSTIYASFYESNTIGTADAPADVNDVVKYRGVQVILHEYCATSNCHGGPISPRFDTYGEIMQFVSPGSPEGSKLWEYLTTNNFDKAMPPVNSNHEMTITDKSLIYNWIKNGAKERPDLNDFRPAAIELIATGCGSAKCHSQMTAAGGWARAGFIPGLVSSDTTQFTAIDPVTGVSTIYCQLSNVTKLAQVWTSYKDSVKKFYSDTVAFASFRPWKTFATPRSALSTRGPLNNYDDIIMDVMYPKSARSNSSVQYTNPVTLVTYYVKGNYLNVTSSMVSRCDSTLLLANPFTGVYATAHQGDMAFGDGGLKSHEIALIKAWYFSDPNIPTVWKYGNANAGIFKYRKTGKIIKQ
;
A
#
# COMPACT_ATOMS: atom_id res chain seq x y z
N MET A 1 -25.56 -59.61 49.16
CA MET A 1 -25.38 -58.53 48.16
C MET A 1 -25.30 -57.19 48.88
N LYS A 2 -24.15 -56.49 48.84
CA LYS A 2 -23.99 -55.20 49.54
C LYS A 2 -24.79 -54.13 48.79
N LYS A 3 -25.78 -53.51 49.45
CA LYS A 3 -26.59 -52.42 48.89
C LYS A 3 -25.69 -51.19 48.70
N ILE A 4 -25.42 -50.83 47.45
CA ILE A 4 -24.76 -49.56 47.11
C ILE A 4 -25.77 -48.45 47.43
N SER A 5 -25.34 -47.41 48.17
CA SER A 5 -26.24 -46.30 48.49
C SER A 5 -26.54 -45.47 47.24
N LEU A 6 -27.74 -44.89 47.19
CA LEU A 6 -28.20 -44.05 46.06
C LEU A 6 -27.19 -42.95 45.70
N ILE A 7 -26.54 -42.36 46.71
CA ILE A 7 -25.52 -41.31 46.54
C ILE A 7 -24.30 -41.85 45.78
N LYS A 8 -23.81 -43.05 46.13
CA LYS A 8 -22.67 -43.67 45.42
C LYS A 8 -23.02 -44.03 43.97
N ALA A 9 -24.26 -44.42 43.71
CA ALA A 9 -24.73 -44.70 42.35
C ALA A 9 -24.81 -43.42 41.50
N ILE A 10 -25.32 -42.31 42.07
CA ILE A 10 -25.41 -41.02 41.38
C ILE A 10 -24.01 -40.44 41.12
N SER A 11 -23.09 -40.48 42.09
CA SER A 11 -21.72 -40.01 41.88
C SER A 11 -21.00 -40.80 40.80
N LEU A 12 -21.15 -42.13 40.77
CA LEU A 12 -20.55 -42.97 39.73
C LEU A 12 -21.16 -42.66 38.36
N PHE A 13 -22.48 -42.49 38.28
CA PHE A 13 -23.17 -42.12 37.04
C PHE A 13 -22.69 -40.76 36.52
N MET A 14 -22.58 -39.75 37.38
CA MET A 14 -22.09 -38.42 36.98
C MET A 14 -20.63 -38.47 36.55
N ILE A 15 -19.76 -39.19 37.26
CA ILE A 15 -18.36 -39.37 36.84
C ILE A 15 -18.29 -40.06 35.48
N VAL A 16 -19.05 -41.14 35.27
CA VAL A 16 -19.10 -41.82 33.96
C VAL A 16 -19.67 -40.90 32.89
N LEU A 17 -20.71 -40.12 33.17
CA LEU A 17 -21.29 -39.16 32.23
C LEU A 17 -20.28 -38.07 31.83
N PHE A 18 -19.58 -37.47 32.79
CA PHE A 18 -18.57 -36.44 32.53
C PHE A 18 -17.34 -37.01 31.80
N VAL A 19 -16.88 -38.22 32.16
CA VAL A 19 -15.80 -38.92 31.44
C VAL A 19 -16.26 -39.31 30.03
N SER A 20 -17.50 -39.75 29.85
CA SER A 20 -18.04 -40.12 28.53
C SER A 20 -18.25 -38.89 27.64
N ALA A 21 -18.76 -37.80 28.21
CA ALA A 21 -18.96 -36.52 27.51
C ALA A 21 -17.61 -35.90 27.12
N SER A 22 -16.58 -36.00 27.97
CA SER A 22 -15.22 -35.55 27.62
C SER A 22 -14.56 -36.42 26.55
N ILE A 23 -14.82 -37.73 26.53
CA ILE A 23 -14.38 -38.64 25.45
C ILE A 23 -15.12 -38.33 24.13
N LEU A 24 -16.41 -38.01 24.17
CA LEU A 24 -17.21 -37.68 22.98
C LEU A 24 -16.92 -36.27 22.42
N GLN A 25 -16.65 -35.28 23.27
CA GLN A 25 -16.21 -33.94 22.84
C GLN A 25 -14.79 -33.93 22.25
N CYS A 26 -14.03 -35.01 22.44
CA CYS A 26 -12.66 -35.18 21.92
C CYS A 26 -12.55 -36.28 20.84
N LYS A 27 -13.64 -36.72 20.20
CA LYS A 27 -13.53 -37.63 19.05
C LYS A 27 -13.10 -36.85 17.80
N LYS A 28 -12.01 -37.32 17.19
CA LYS A 28 -11.36 -36.76 15.98
C LYS A 28 -12.04 -37.18 14.67
N GLU A 29 -13.26 -37.72 14.76
CA GLU A 29 -14.07 -38.19 13.64
C GLU A 29 -15.49 -37.64 13.80
N GLY A 30 -16.03 -37.05 12.73
CA GLY A 30 -17.36 -36.46 12.69
C GLY A 30 -17.61 -35.80 11.33
N ASP A 31 -18.89 -35.55 10.99
CA ASP A 31 -19.30 -34.99 9.69
C ASP A 31 -18.64 -33.64 9.37
N ILE A 32 -18.26 -32.87 10.40
CA ILE A 32 -17.57 -31.57 10.29
C ILE A 32 -16.18 -31.72 9.62
N ILE A 33 -15.51 -32.86 9.78
CA ILE A 33 -14.14 -33.10 9.32
C ILE A 33 -14.12 -33.71 7.91
N LYS A 34 -15.20 -34.35 7.48
CA LYS A 34 -15.26 -35.22 6.29
C LYS A 34 -14.88 -34.52 4.97
N ASN A 35 -14.95 -33.19 4.92
CA ASN A 35 -14.57 -32.36 3.76
C ASN A 35 -13.68 -31.17 4.12
N LEU A 36 -13.06 -31.16 5.31
CA LEU A 36 -12.20 -30.07 5.72
C LEU A 36 -10.83 -30.20 5.06
N ASP A 37 -10.50 -29.24 4.20
CA ASP A 37 -9.16 -29.09 3.62
C ASP A 37 -8.53 -27.81 4.14
N ARG A 38 -7.48 -27.97 4.95
CA ARG A 38 -6.78 -26.87 5.64
C ARG A 38 -5.63 -26.30 4.83
N SER A 39 -5.30 -26.93 3.70
CA SER A 39 -4.24 -26.49 2.80
C SER A 39 -4.43 -25.02 2.45
N PHE A 40 -3.36 -24.25 2.47
CA PHE A 40 -3.42 -22.87 2.04
C PHE A 40 -3.64 -22.82 0.52
N LYS A 41 -4.80 -22.28 0.12
CA LYS A 41 -5.17 -22.09 -1.30
C LYS A 41 -4.82 -20.69 -1.82
N GLY A 42 -4.26 -19.84 -0.97
CA GLY A 42 -3.74 -18.54 -1.38
C GLY A 42 -2.35 -18.67 -1.99
N SER A 43 -1.77 -17.52 -2.32
CA SER A 43 -0.39 -17.41 -2.77
C SER A 43 0.31 -16.28 -2.03
N ALA A 44 1.65 -16.28 -2.06
CA ALA A 44 2.44 -15.17 -1.57
C ALA A 44 2.00 -13.88 -2.29
N ASP A 45 1.63 -12.86 -1.53
CA ASP A 45 1.24 -11.57 -2.07
C ASP A 45 1.93 -10.46 -1.30
N SER A 46 3.05 -9.98 -1.87
CA SER A 46 3.83 -8.90 -1.26
C SER A 46 3.04 -7.59 -1.15
N THR A 47 1.97 -7.40 -1.92
CA THR A 47 1.16 -6.17 -1.87
C THR A 47 0.28 -6.09 -0.62
N ILE A 48 0.15 -7.19 0.12
CA ILE A 48 -0.52 -7.21 1.41
C ILE A 48 0.47 -6.79 2.49
N TYR A 49 0.19 -5.67 3.15
CA TYR A 49 0.94 -5.28 4.34
C TYR A 49 0.65 -6.26 5.50
N ALA A 50 1.68 -6.97 5.93
CA ALA A 50 1.62 -7.95 7.00
C ALA A 50 2.68 -7.64 8.07
N SER A 51 2.24 -7.31 9.28
CA SER A 51 3.10 -6.97 10.42
C SER A 51 2.79 -7.82 11.64
N PHE A 52 3.75 -7.94 12.55
CA PHE A 52 3.56 -8.65 13.80
C PHE A 52 2.48 -7.98 14.67
N TYR A 53 2.68 -6.68 14.97
CA TYR A 53 1.72 -5.87 15.72
C TYR A 53 0.61 -5.30 14.82
N GLU A 54 -0.56 -5.05 15.41
CA GLU A 54 -1.69 -4.43 14.72
C GLU A 54 -1.49 -2.93 14.42
N SER A 55 -0.54 -2.30 15.11
CA SER A 55 -0.26 -0.88 14.96
C SER A 55 1.24 -0.61 14.89
N ASN A 56 1.60 0.30 14.00
CA ASN A 56 2.96 0.79 13.85
C ASN A 56 2.95 2.31 13.58
N THR A 57 3.48 3.07 14.53
CA THR A 57 3.66 4.52 14.37
C THR A 57 4.86 4.77 13.45
N ILE A 58 4.67 5.63 12.44
CA ILE A 58 5.75 5.96 11.49
C ILE A 58 6.83 6.82 12.16
N GLY A 59 8.08 6.69 11.72
CA GLY A 59 9.20 7.43 12.32
C GLY A 59 9.07 8.96 12.25
N THR A 60 8.33 9.48 11.26
CA THR A 60 8.09 10.92 11.07
C THR A 60 6.83 11.43 11.76
N ALA A 61 6.15 10.60 12.57
CA ALA A 61 4.87 10.93 13.19
C ALA A 61 4.89 12.23 13.99
N ASP A 62 3.74 12.87 14.12
CA ASP A 62 3.54 13.99 15.03
C ASP A 62 3.65 13.56 16.51
N ALA A 63 3.70 14.53 17.43
CA ALA A 63 3.72 14.28 18.88
C ALA A 63 2.62 15.09 19.60
N PRO A 64 1.52 14.45 20.05
CA PRO A 64 1.17 13.03 19.88
C PRO A 64 0.88 12.67 18.42
N ALA A 65 1.05 11.39 18.06
CA ALA A 65 0.83 10.90 16.69
C ALA A 65 -0.59 11.19 16.22
N ASP A 66 -0.73 11.68 14.98
CA ASP A 66 -2.03 11.92 14.37
C ASP A 66 -2.60 10.63 13.72
N VAL A 67 -3.87 10.66 13.31
CA VAL A 67 -4.56 9.52 12.69
C VAL A 67 -3.85 9.02 11.44
N ASN A 68 -3.20 9.92 10.68
CA ASN A 68 -2.45 9.61 9.45
C ASN A 68 -0.98 9.22 9.72
N ASP A 69 -0.59 9.01 10.97
CA ASP A 69 0.77 8.63 11.37
C ASP A 69 0.87 7.20 11.93
N VAL A 70 -0.25 6.50 12.04
CA VAL A 70 -0.30 5.15 12.58
C VAL A 70 -0.80 4.20 11.49
N VAL A 71 0.10 3.31 11.05
CA VAL A 71 -0.27 2.18 10.20
C VAL A 71 -1.05 1.21 11.08
N LYS A 72 -2.28 0.89 10.70
CA LYS A 72 -3.18 0.02 11.46
C LYS A 72 -3.82 -1.03 10.55
N TYR A 73 -3.37 -2.27 10.71
CA TYR A 73 -3.88 -3.46 10.02
C TYR A 73 -3.96 -4.61 11.02
N ARG A 74 -4.69 -5.66 10.69
CA ARG A 74 -4.73 -6.85 11.54
C ARG A 74 -3.34 -7.50 11.59
N GLY A 75 -2.76 -7.59 12.78
CA GLY A 75 -1.40 -8.10 13.00
C GLY A 75 -1.38 -9.59 13.33
N VAL A 76 -0.23 -10.24 13.07
CA VAL A 76 -0.03 -11.67 13.35
C VAL A 76 -0.25 -12.02 14.82
N GLN A 77 0.16 -11.16 15.75
CA GLN A 77 -0.05 -11.38 17.18
C GLN A 77 -1.53 -11.52 17.51
N VAL A 78 -2.36 -10.60 17.01
CA VAL A 78 -3.82 -10.62 17.25
C VAL A 78 -4.45 -11.86 16.64
N ILE A 79 -4.03 -12.25 15.43
CA ILE A 79 -4.51 -13.47 14.76
C ILE A 79 -4.17 -14.70 15.62
N LEU A 80 -2.92 -14.84 16.06
CA LEU A 80 -2.52 -15.99 16.87
C LEU A 80 -3.16 -15.98 18.25
N HIS A 81 -3.46 -14.81 18.84
CA HIS A 81 -4.20 -14.75 20.08
C HIS A 81 -5.65 -15.21 19.93
N GLU A 82 -6.29 -14.80 18.84
CA GLU A 82 -7.67 -15.17 18.53
C GLU A 82 -7.78 -16.69 18.30
N TYR A 83 -6.91 -17.24 17.46
CA TYR A 83 -7.00 -18.63 17.03
C TYR A 83 -6.30 -19.63 17.96
N CYS A 84 -5.19 -19.23 18.60
CA CYS A 84 -4.30 -20.18 19.28
C CYS A 84 -4.11 -19.85 20.77
N ALA A 85 -3.81 -18.59 21.13
CA ALA A 85 -3.48 -18.18 22.50
C ALA A 85 -4.72 -17.97 23.40
N THR A 86 -5.76 -18.78 23.20
CA THR A 86 -6.91 -18.79 24.09
C THR A 86 -6.54 -19.44 25.43
N SER A 87 -7.24 -19.07 26.50
CA SER A 87 -6.96 -19.56 27.87
C SER A 87 -7.00 -21.09 28.02
N ASN A 88 -7.61 -21.79 27.06
CA ASN A 88 -7.80 -23.24 27.09
C ASN A 88 -6.80 -24.00 26.20
N CYS A 89 -5.93 -23.31 25.45
CA CYS A 89 -4.99 -23.94 24.51
C CYS A 89 -3.55 -23.43 24.68
N HIS A 90 -3.26 -22.20 24.26
CA HIS A 90 -1.90 -21.62 24.30
C HIS A 90 -1.84 -20.26 25.00
N GLY A 91 -2.82 -19.97 25.85
CA GLY A 91 -2.88 -18.75 26.66
C GLY A 91 -2.70 -19.02 28.16
N GLY A 92 -2.35 -17.98 28.91
CA GLY A 92 -2.21 -18.05 30.36
C GLY A 92 -1.09 -19.01 30.81
N PRO A 93 -1.34 -20.00 31.68
CA PRO A 93 -0.28 -20.90 32.17
C PRO A 93 0.10 -22.00 31.17
N ILE A 94 -0.64 -22.19 30.08
CA ILE A 94 -0.47 -23.34 29.18
C ILE A 94 0.63 -23.06 28.15
N SER A 95 1.60 -23.97 28.04
CA SER A 95 2.74 -23.86 27.12
C SER A 95 2.57 -24.81 25.91
N PRO A 96 3.12 -24.48 24.73
CA PRO A 96 3.81 -23.22 24.39
C PRO A 96 2.84 -22.02 24.40
N ARG A 97 3.37 -20.83 24.71
CA ARG A 97 2.63 -19.56 24.71
C ARG A 97 2.85 -18.82 23.40
N PHE A 98 1.95 -17.90 23.07
CA PHE A 98 2.04 -17.05 21.88
C PHE A 98 1.78 -15.57 22.20
N ASP A 99 2.12 -15.13 23.41
CA ASP A 99 1.83 -13.77 23.89
C ASP A 99 2.80 -12.73 23.32
N THR A 100 4.03 -13.15 23.04
CA THR A 100 5.13 -12.27 22.63
C THR A 100 5.75 -12.68 21.29
N TYR A 101 6.43 -11.72 20.65
CA TYR A 101 7.21 -11.97 19.43
C TYR A 101 8.22 -13.10 19.62
N GLY A 102 8.98 -13.06 20.72
CA GLY A 102 10.01 -14.05 21.02
C GLY A 102 9.47 -15.48 21.18
N GLU A 103 8.27 -15.65 21.75
CA GLU A 103 7.63 -16.96 21.88
C GLU A 103 7.15 -17.51 20.53
N ILE A 104 6.50 -16.68 19.71
CA ILE A 104 6.03 -17.06 18.37
C ILE A 104 7.22 -17.43 17.47
N MET A 105 8.32 -16.67 17.55
CA MET A 105 9.50 -16.89 16.73
C MET A 105 10.18 -18.25 16.96
N GLN A 106 9.93 -18.94 18.08
CA GLN A 106 10.44 -20.30 18.31
C GLN A 106 9.88 -21.33 17.30
N PHE A 107 8.76 -21.00 16.65
CA PHE A 107 8.08 -21.86 15.68
C PHE A 107 8.19 -21.35 14.24
N VAL A 108 8.90 -20.24 14.04
CA VAL A 108 8.99 -19.54 12.76
C VAL A 108 10.43 -19.54 12.27
N SER A 109 10.58 -19.91 11.00
CA SER A 109 11.82 -19.77 10.23
C SER A 109 11.66 -18.54 9.32
N PRO A 110 12.26 -17.38 9.67
CA PRO A 110 12.20 -16.16 8.84
C PRO A 110 12.46 -16.43 7.36
N GLY A 111 11.62 -15.90 6.49
CA GLY A 111 11.74 -16.04 5.02
C GLY A 111 11.29 -17.40 4.46
N SER A 112 11.00 -18.38 5.33
CA SER A 112 10.60 -19.73 4.95
C SER A 112 9.31 -20.15 5.66
N PRO A 113 8.13 -19.76 5.12
CA PRO A 113 6.85 -20.25 5.61
C PRO A 113 6.80 -21.77 5.65
N GLU A 114 7.22 -22.44 4.57
CA GLU A 114 7.21 -23.89 4.45
C GLU A 114 8.19 -24.58 5.40
N GLY A 115 9.25 -23.88 5.82
CA GLY A 115 10.19 -24.34 6.84
C GLY A 115 9.81 -23.97 8.27
N SER A 116 8.64 -23.35 8.48
CA SER A 116 8.15 -22.92 9.79
C SER A 116 7.16 -23.93 10.38
N LYS A 117 7.43 -24.40 11.60
CA LYS A 117 6.50 -25.30 12.33
C LYS A 117 5.14 -24.65 12.55
N LEU A 118 5.12 -23.35 12.82
CA LEU A 118 3.87 -22.58 12.96
C LEU A 118 2.99 -22.79 11.72
N TRP A 119 3.57 -22.60 10.53
CA TRP A 119 2.84 -22.73 9.27
C TRP A 119 2.41 -24.17 8.96
N GLU A 120 3.27 -25.16 9.26
CA GLU A 120 2.92 -26.58 9.18
C GLU A 120 1.63 -26.86 9.97
N TYR A 121 1.57 -26.45 11.23
CA TYR A 121 0.40 -26.71 12.08
C TYR A 121 -0.87 -25.98 11.61
N LEU A 122 -0.74 -24.79 11.05
CA LEU A 122 -1.87 -24.01 10.54
C LEU A 122 -2.52 -24.62 9.29
N THR A 123 -1.73 -25.31 8.45
CA THR A 123 -2.15 -25.76 7.12
C THR A 123 -2.21 -27.28 6.92
N THR A 124 -1.68 -28.06 7.88
CA THR A 124 -1.64 -29.52 7.75
C THR A 124 -3.03 -30.15 7.73
N ASN A 125 -3.21 -31.15 6.86
CA ASN A 125 -4.37 -32.04 6.87
C ASN A 125 -4.19 -33.25 7.79
N ASN A 126 -3.06 -33.34 8.52
CA ASN A 126 -2.95 -34.25 9.65
C ASN A 126 -3.62 -33.62 10.88
N PHE A 127 -4.89 -33.98 11.11
CA PHE A 127 -5.70 -33.38 12.18
C PHE A 127 -5.22 -33.68 13.61
N ASP A 128 -4.30 -34.64 13.79
CA ASP A 128 -3.63 -34.87 15.08
C ASP A 128 -2.59 -33.80 15.41
N LYS A 129 -2.08 -33.12 14.38
CA LYS A 129 -1.07 -32.05 14.48
C LYS A 129 -1.66 -30.66 14.27
N ALA A 130 -2.84 -30.58 13.69
CA ALA A 130 -3.43 -29.34 13.21
C ALA A 130 -3.76 -28.38 14.37
N MET A 131 -3.35 -27.12 14.23
CA MET A 131 -3.64 -26.04 15.16
C MET A 131 -4.30 -24.87 14.41
N PRO A 132 -5.41 -24.30 14.90
CA PRO A 132 -6.19 -24.74 16.06
C PRO A 132 -6.75 -26.15 15.87
N PRO A 133 -7.02 -26.90 16.95
CA PRO A 133 -7.59 -28.25 16.85
C PRO A 133 -8.90 -28.23 16.05
N VAL A 134 -9.10 -29.19 15.16
CA VAL A 134 -10.28 -29.20 14.26
C VAL A 134 -11.62 -29.22 15.01
N ASN A 135 -11.65 -29.78 16.22
CA ASN A 135 -12.83 -29.83 17.09
C ASN A 135 -13.07 -28.54 17.89
N SER A 136 -12.19 -27.53 17.78
CA SER A 136 -12.39 -26.20 18.39
C SER A 136 -13.46 -25.37 17.68
N ASN A 137 -13.89 -25.77 16.48
CA ASN A 137 -14.76 -25.00 15.59
C ASN A 137 -14.26 -23.58 15.30
N HIS A 138 -12.95 -23.35 15.42
CA HIS A 138 -12.32 -22.04 15.28
C HIS A 138 -11.21 -22.11 14.22
N GLU A 139 -11.56 -22.55 13.02
CA GLU A 139 -10.63 -22.64 11.89
C GLU A 139 -10.25 -21.25 11.39
N MET A 140 -8.97 -21.06 11.09
CA MET A 140 -8.44 -19.80 10.60
C MET A 140 -8.84 -19.53 9.14
N THR A 141 -9.20 -18.28 8.84
CA THR A 141 -9.59 -17.86 7.49
C THR A 141 -8.40 -17.87 6.52
N ILE A 142 -8.68 -17.92 5.21
CA ILE A 142 -7.63 -17.80 4.18
C ILE A 142 -6.92 -16.45 4.28
N THR A 143 -7.65 -15.36 4.58
CA THR A 143 -7.09 -14.02 4.73
C THR A 143 -6.08 -13.93 5.88
N ASP A 144 -6.42 -14.49 7.05
CA ASP A 144 -5.50 -14.51 8.19
C ASP A 144 -4.29 -15.42 7.93
N LYS A 145 -4.50 -16.57 7.26
CA LYS A 145 -3.41 -17.42 6.79
C LYS A 145 -2.49 -16.67 5.82
N SER A 146 -3.02 -15.85 4.90
CA SER A 146 -2.23 -15.02 3.99
C SER A 146 -1.39 -13.99 4.74
N LEU A 147 -1.92 -13.35 5.79
CA LEU A 147 -1.17 -12.40 6.62
C LEU A 147 0.00 -13.07 7.34
N ILE A 148 -0.22 -14.25 7.95
CA ILE A 148 0.85 -15.01 8.59
C ILE A 148 1.89 -15.46 7.55
N TYR A 149 1.44 -16.00 6.42
CA TYR A 149 2.32 -16.44 5.34
C TYR A 149 3.23 -15.31 4.85
N ASN A 150 2.65 -14.16 4.52
CA ASN A 150 3.39 -13.00 4.01
C ASN A 150 4.33 -12.42 5.08
N TRP A 151 3.90 -12.33 6.34
CA TRP A 151 4.77 -11.91 7.43
C TRP A 151 5.99 -12.82 7.58
N ILE A 152 5.81 -14.15 7.59
CA ILE A 152 6.93 -15.09 7.63
C ILE A 152 7.81 -14.93 6.40
N LYS A 153 7.20 -14.87 5.21
CA LYS A 153 7.92 -14.75 3.93
C LYS A 153 8.77 -13.48 3.87
N ASN A 154 8.32 -12.39 4.48
CA ASN A 154 9.02 -11.12 4.56
C ASN A 154 10.05 -11.06 5.70
N GLY A 155 10.40 -12.20 6.29
CA GLY A 155 11.45 -12.30 7.31
C GLY A 155 10.92 -12.24 8.74
N ALA A 156 9.61 -12.34 8.95
CA ALA A 156 8.96 -12.46 10.25
C ALA A 156 9.39 -11.38 11.25
N LYS A 157 9.53 -10.12 10.82
CA LYS A 157 10.08 -9.04 11.66
C LYS A 157 9.09 -8.62 12.74
N GLU A 158 9.60 -8.25 13.91
CA GLU A 158 8.80 -7.68 15.00
C GLU A 158 8.24 -6.31 14.61
N ARG A 159 9.08 -5.49 13.95
CA ARG A 159 8.72 -4.19 13.42
C ARG A 159 8.98 -4.16 11.90
N PRO A 160 8.03 -3.66 11.11
CA PRO A 160 8.16 -3.59 9.66
C PRO A 160 9.21 -2.54 9.26
N ASP A 161 9.81 -2.74 8.09
CA ASP A 161 10.72 -1.80 7.45
C ASP A 161 10.27 -1.44 6.03
N LEU A 162 11.13 -0.76 5.28
CA LEU A 162 10.87 -0.35 3.90
C LEU A 162 10.39 -1.49 2.99
N ASN A 163 10.92 -2.70 3.14
CA ASN A 163 10.54 -3.83 2.30
C ASN A 163 9.12 -4.32 2.59
N ASP A 164 8.62 -4.06 3.81
CA ASP A 164 7.25 -4.35 4.21
C ASP A 164 6.29 -3.23 3.78
N PHE A 165 6.74 -1.97 3.82
CA PHE A 165 5.92 -0.83 3.44
C PHE A 165 5.77 -0.68 1.93
N ARG A 166 6.87 -0.83 1.18
CA ARG A 166 6.94 -0.41 -0.23
C ARG A 166 5.91 -1.12 -1.10
N PRO A 167 5.84 -2.46 -1.18
CA PRO A 167 4.97 -3.09 -2.17
C PRO A 167 3.49 -2.78 -1.91
N ALA A 168 3.07 -2.78 -0.64
CA ALA A 168 1.71 -2.43 -0.25
C ALA A 168 1.36 -0.95 -0.49
N ALA A 169 2.27 -0.01 -0.18
CA ALA A 169 2.08 1.40 -0.47
C ALA A 169 1.98 1.66 -1.99
N ILE A 170 2.80 0.97 -2.79
CA ILE A 170 2.80 1.08 -4.25
C ILE A 170 1.50 0.55 -4.84
N GLU A 171 1.00 -0.59 -4.34
CA GLU A 171 -0.29 -1.12 -4.78
C GLU A 171 -1.45 -0.19 -4.43
N LEU A 172 -1.46 0.38 -3.23
CA LEU A 172 -2.46 1.39 -2.82
C LEU A 172 -2.46 2.61 -3.75
N ILE A 173 -1.27 3.09 -4.15
CA ILE A 173 -1.16 4.21 -5.07
C ILE A 173 -1.59 3.80 -6.48
N ALA A 174 -1.16 2.64 -6.96
CA ALA A 174 -1.49 2.16 -8.31
C ALA A 174 -3.01 1.97 -8.48
N THR A 175 -3.66 1.34 -7.51
CA THR A 175 -5.10 1.06 -7.54
C THR A 175 -5.94 2.29 -7.19
N GLY A 176 -5.59 3.01 -6.12
CA GLY A 176 -6.35 4.16 -5.64
C GLY A 176 -6.19 5.41 -6.51
N CYS A 177 -4.99 5.65 -7.06
CA CYS A 177 -4.70 6.83 -7.86
C CYS A 177 -4.79 6.58 -9.38
N GLY A 178 -4.66 5.33 -9.84
CA GLY A 178 -4.62 4.92 -11.26
C GLY A 178 -5.91 5.08 -12.07
N SER A 179 -6.91 5.80 -11.57
CA SER A 179 -8.21 5.95 -12.23
C SER A 179 -8.10 6.49 -13.65
N ALA A 180 -9.05 6.08 -14.50
CA ALA A 180 -9.14 6.47 -15.92
C ALA A 180 -9.07 7.98 -16.14
N LYS A 181 -9.43 8.80 -15.13
CA LYS A 181 -9.50 10.26 -15.21
C LYS A 181 -8.18 10.99 -14.94
N CYS A 182 -7.22 10.40 -14.23
CA CYS A 182 -6.09 11.15 -13.69
C CYS A 182 -4.71 10.53 -13.94
N HIS A 183 -4.53 9.24 -13.67
CA HIS A 183 -3.24 8.55 -13.76
C HIS A 183 -3.34 7.26 -14.58
N SER A 184 -3.87 7.38 -15.79
CA SER A 184 -3.95 6.26 -16.72
C SER A 184 -3.13 6.53 -17.98
N GLN A 185 -2.56 5.47 -18.57
CA GLN A 185 -1.88 5.53 -19.87
C GLN A 185 -2.76 6.15 -20.96
N MET A 186 -4.07 5.96 -20.83
CA MET A 186 -5.14 6.44 -21.71
C MET A 186 -5.20 7.96 -21.75
N THR A 187 -5.02 8.62 -20.60
CA THR A 187 -5.08 10.09 -20.54
C THR A 187 -3.81 10.74 -21.07
N ALA A 188 -2.63 10.26 -20.66
CA ALA A 188 -1.35 10.86 -21.06
C ALA A 188 -1.00 10.58 -22.53
N ALA A 189 -0.83 9.31 -22.91
CA ALA A 189 -0.41 8.93 -24.25
C ALA A 189 -1.53 9.10 -25.27
N GLY A 190 -2.78 8.81 -24.89
CA GLY A 190 -3.94 9.06 -25.73
C GLY A 190 -4.19 10.54 -26.04
N GLY A 191 -3.90 11.42 -25.08
CA GLY A 191 -3.88 12.86 -25.30
C GLY A 191 -2.85 13.30 -26.33
N TRP A 192 -1.64 12.74 -26.28
CA TRP A 192 -0.57 13.01 -27.25
C TRP A 192 -0.87 12.45 -28.64
N ALA A 193 -1.44 11.24 -28.71
CA ALA A 193 -1.87 10.62 -29.96
C ALA A 193 -2.92 11.48 -30.68
N ARG A 194 -3.98 11.93 -29.98
CA ARG A 194 -4.99 12.85 -30.56
C ARG A 194 -4.41 14.17 -31.04
N ALA A 195 -3.36 14.66 -30.38
CA ALA A 195 -2.72 15.92 -30.72
C ALA A 195 -1.67 15.79 -31.84
N GLY A 196 -1.40 14.58 -32.35
CA GLY A 196 -0.43 14.35 -33.41
C GLY A 196 1.03 14.53 -32.98
N PHE A 197 1.33 14.46 -31.67
CA PHE A 197 2.71 14.62 -31.16
C PHE A 197 3.59 13.39 -31.34
N ILE A 198 3.05 12.30 -31.88
CA ILE A 198 3.77 11.05 -32.12
C ILE A 198 3.96 10.91 -33.64
N PRO A 199 5.19 11.12 -34.17
CA PRO A 199 5.46 10.94 -35.58
C PRO A 199 5.16 9.51 -36.06
N GLY A 200 4.62 9.39 -37.28
CA GLY A 200 4.37 8.08 -37.92
C GLY A 200 3.27 7.24 -37.25
N LEU A 201 2.37 7.86 -36.50
CA LEU A 201 1.21 7.21 -35.91
C LEU A 201 0.13 6.99 -36.98
N VAL A 202 -0.38 5.77 -37.09
CA VAL A 202 -1.46 5.37 -37.99
C VAL A 202 -2.71 4.98 -37.20
N SER A 203 -3.87 4.91 -37.86
CA SER A 203 -5.16 4.64 -37.18
C SER A 203 -5.16 3.33 -36.38
N SER A 204 -4.47 2.29 -36.87
CA SER A 204 -4.34 1.00 -36.19
C SER A 204 -3.49 1.04 -34.91
N ASP A 205 -2.73 2.12 -34.67
CA ASP A 205 -1.95 2.27 -33.44
C ASP A 205 -2.79 2.73 -32.25
N THR A 206 -4.03 3.13 -32.50
CA THR A 206 -4.92 3.69 -31.48
C THR A 206 -6.23 2.92 -31.39
N THR A 207 -6.77 2.85 -30.18
CA THR A 207 -8.14 2.40 -29.92
C THR A 207 -8.91 3.51 -29.24
N GLN A 208 -10.23 3.42 -29.31
CA GLN A 208 -11.13 4.23 -28.50
C GLN A 208 -11.85 3.35 -27.49
N PHE A 209 -12.09 3.90 -26.31
CA PHE A 209 -12.95 3.27 -25.31
C PHE A 209 -13.74 4.34 -24.58
N THR A 210 -14.82 3.91 -23.93
CA THR A 210 -15.73 4.77 -23.20
C THR A 210 -15.55 4.54 -21.70
N ALA A 211 -15.25 5.59 -20.94
CA ALA A 211 -15.31 5.52 -19.48
C ALA A 211 -16.59 6.21 -18.99
N ILE A 212 -17.33 5.53 -18.11
CA ILE A 212 -18.52 6.06 -17.47
C ILE A 212 -18.13 6.45 -16.05
N ASP A 213 -18.42 7.70 -15.68
CA ASP A 213 -18.29 8.15 -14.30
C ASP A 213 -19.31 7.40 -13.42
N PRO A 214 -18.87 6.62 -12.41
CA PRO A 214 -19.78 5.84 -11.59
C PRO A 214 -20.65 6.71 -10.67
N VAL A 215 -20.27 7.97 -10.43
CA VAL A 215 -21.01 8.91 -9.57
C VAL A 215 -22.01 9.72 -10.37
N THR A 216 -21.61 10.22 -11.54
CA THR A 216 -22.45 11.15 -12.34
C THR A 216 -23.13 10.49 -13.55
N GLY A 217 -22.73 9.27 -13.91
CA GLY A 217 -23.21 8.58 -15.12
C GLY A 217 -22.68 9.19 -16.43
N VAL A 218 -21.84 10.22 -16.37
CA VAL A 218 -21.30 10.90 -17.56
C VAL A 218 -20.36 9.97 -18.31
N SER A 219 -20.64 9.76 -19.58
CA SER A 219 -19.83 9.00 -20.52
C SER A 219 -18.78 9.89 -21.17
N THR A 220 -17.51 9.49 -21.13
CA THR A 220 -16.40 10.17 -21.81
C THR A 220 -15.65 9.21 -22.71
N ILE A 221 -15.49 9.56 -23.98
CA ILE A 221 -14.71 8.78 -24.95
C ILE A 221 -13.24 9.18 -24.85
N TYR A 222 -12.38 8.18 -24.70
CA TYR A 222 -10.95 8.33 -24.67
C TYR A 222 -10.31 7.65 -25.88
N CYS A 223 -9.25 8.25 -26.39
CA CYS A 223 -8.32 7.62 -27.31
C CYS A 223 -7.19 7.02 -26.48
N GLN A 224 -6.75 5.82 -26.80
CA GLN A 224 -5.60 5.16 -26.20
C GLN A 224 -4.62 4.77 -27.30
N LEU A 225 -3.32 4.92 -27.04
CA LEU A 225 -2.29 4.35 -27.89
C LEU A 225 -2.19 2.85 -27.58
N SER A 226 -2.88 2.03 -28.38
CA SER A 226 -2.98 0.58 -28.21
C SER A 226 -1.75 -0.16 -28.73
N ASN A 227 -0.99 0.45 -29.63
CA ASN A 227 0.32 -0.08 -30.03
C ASN A 227 1.30 0.01 -28.85
N VAL A 228 1.50 -1.12 -28.17
CA VAL A 228 2.33 -1.23 -26.96
C VAL A 228 3.78 -0.85 -27.19
N THR A 229 4.32 -1.08 -28.39
CA THR A 229 5.70 -0.71 -28.74
C THR A 229 5.85 0.80 -28.84
N LYS A 230 4.95 1.47 -29.58
CA LYS A 230 4.95 2.94 -29.69
C LYS A 230 4.65 3.59 -28.34
N LEU A 231 3.75 3.00 -27.55
CA LEU A 231 3.46 3.45 -26.20
C LEU A 231 4.70 3.37 -25.30
N ALA A 232 5.39 2.23 -25.28
CA ALA A 232 6.60 2.06 -24.48
C ALA A 232 7.71 3.04 -24.90
N GLN A 233 7.90 3.26 -26.20
CA GLN A 233 8.89 4.21 -26.72
C GLN A 233 8.62 5.63 -26.26
N VAL A 234 7.38 6.11 -26.43
CA VAL A 234 6.97 7.46 -26.03
C VAL A 234 7.03 7.61 -24.52
N TRP A 235 6.59 6.60 -23.78
CA TRP A 235 6.61 6.62 -22.33
C TRP A 235 8.02 6.63 -21.76
N THR A 236 8.92 5.82 -22.31
CA THR A 236 10.34 5.80 -21.94
C THR A 236 10.99 7.15 -22.23
N SER A 237 10.79 7.69 -23.43
CA SER A 237 11.33 9.00 -23.82
C SER A 237 10.86 10.11 -22.87
N TYR A 238 9.59 10.07 -22.46
CA TYR A 238 9.04 11.02 -21.49
C TYR A 238 9.67 10.86 -20.09
N LYS A 239 9.78 9.62 -19.58
CA LYS A 239 10.42 9.36 -18.29
C LYS A 239 11.88 9.81 -18.29
N ASP A 240 12.61 9.56 -19.36
CA ASP A 240 13.99 10.04 -19.52
C ASP A 240 14.07 11.57 -19.53
N SER A 241 13.11 12.23 -20.18
CA SER A 241 13.04 13.69 -20.22
C SER A 241 12.80 14.29 -18.84
N VAL A 242 11.91 13.68 -18.05
CA VAL A 242 11.62 14.07 -16.66
C VAL A 242 12.83 13.84 -15.76
N LYS A 243 13.46 12.67 -15.85
CA LYS A 243 14.67 12.33 -15.09
C LYS A 243 15.81 13.31 -15.40
N LYS A 244 16.00 13.68 -16.68
CA LYS A 244 16.96 14.69 -17.11
C LYS A 244 16.63 16.10 -16.62
N PHE A 245 15.37 16.51 -16.70
CA PHE A 245 14.91 17.80 -16.17
C PHE A 245 15.20 17.94 -14.68
N TYR A 246 15.10 16.85 -13.92
CA TYR A 246 15.45 16.83 -12.50
C TYR A 246 16.97 16.93 -12.26
N SER A 247 17.80 16.39 -13.16
CA SER A 247 19.23 16.26 -12.93
C SER A 247 20.08 17.50 -13.20
N ASP A 248 19.62 18.53 -13.93
CA ASP A 248 20.35 19.83 -14.02
C ASP A 248 19.54 21.02 -14.63
N THR A 249 19.89 22.21 -14.13
CA THR A 249 19.22 23.50 -14.33
C THR A 249 19.68 24.21 -15.62
N VAL A 250 18.73 24.79 -16.36
CA VAL A 250 18.90 25.49 -17.66
C VAL A 250 19.38 24.60 -18.83
N ALA A 251 20.46 23.84 -18.68
CA ALA A 251 21.05 23.01 -19.75
C ALA A 251 20.09 21.94 -20.30
N PHE A 252 19.19 21.44 -19.46
CA PHE A 252 18.19 20.43 -19.85
C PHE A 252 16.83 21.00 -20.27
N ALA A 253 16.81 22.26 -20.71
CA ALA A 253 15.64 22.88 -21.29
C ALA A 253 15.00 22.08 -22.41
N SER A 254 15.81 21.52 -23.30
CA SER A 254 15.35 20.69 -24.42
C SER A 254 14.56 19.45 -23.99
N PHE A 255 14.73 18.98 -22.76
CA PHE A 255 14.06 17.79 -22.21
C PHE A 255 12.75 18.11 -21.47
N ARG A 256 12.36 19.39 -21.37
CA ARG A 256 11.12 19.81 -20.72
C ARG A 256 9.89 19.38 -21.53
N PRO A 257 8.84 18.84 -20.90
CA PRO A 257 7.59 18.52 -21.59
C PRO A 257 6.90 19.77 -22.17
N TRP A 258 6.40 19.67 -23.39
CA TRP A 258 5.79 20.76 -24.18
C TRP A 258 4.31 21.05 -23.88
N LYS A 259 3.79 20.58 -22.74
CA LYS A 259 2.36 20.33 -22.56
C LYS A 259 1.59 21.53 -22.00
N THR A 260 0.45 21.85 -22.60
CA THR A 260 -0.50 22.92 -22.18
C THR A 260 -1.76 22.33 -21.53
N PHE A 261 -2.44 23.10 -20.67
CA PHE A 261 -3.80 22.81 -20.19
C PHE A 261 -4.79 23.82 -20.78
N ALA A 262 -5.29 23.57 -22.00
CA ALA A 262 -6.32 24.42 -22.63
C ALA A 262 -7.12 23.62 -23.68
N THR A 263 -8.26 24.13 -24.16
CA THR A 263 -8.91 23.59 -25.37
C THR A 263 -8.69 24.58 -26.52
N PRO A 264 -8.25 24.16 -27.72
CA PRO A 264 -7.82 22.81 -28.10
C PRO A 264 -6.30 22.61 -27.86
N ARG A 265 -5.94 22.00 -26.73
CA ARG A 265 -4.72 21.21 -26.43
C ARG A 265 -4.88 20.66 -24.99
N SER A 266 -5.63 19.56 -24.87
CA SER A 266 -5.94 18.81 -23.63
C SER A 266 -6.38 19.66 -22.43
N ALA A 267 -7.70 19.80 -22.23
CA ALA A 267 -8.29 20.31 -20.98
C ALA A 267 -8.06 19.38 -19.76
N LEU A 268 -7.48 18.20 -19.97
CA LEU A 268 -7.34 17.19 -18.94
C LEU A 268 -5.96 17.32 -18.29
N SER A 269 -5.95 17.44 -16.95
CA SER A 269 -4.78 17.28 -16.06
C SER A 269 -4.14 15.88 -16.22
N THR A 270 -3.65 15.54 -17.41
CA THR A 270 -3.24 14.18 -17.77
C THR A 270 -1.86 13.91 -17.20
N ARG A 271 -1.86 13.22 -16.05
CA ARG A 271 -0.67 12.76 -15.33
C ARG A 271 -0.26 11.42 -15.94
N GLY A 272 1.01 11.06 -15.75
CA GLY A 272 1.48 9.74 -16.13
C GLY A 272 0.65 8.63 -15.47
N PRO A 273 0.62 7.41 -16.05
CA PRO A 273 0.22 6.23 -15.30
C PRO A 273 0.94 6.15 -13.95
N LEU A 274 0.34 5.44 -12.99
CA LEU A 274 0.97 5.03 -11.74
C LEU A 274 1.00 3.50 -11.64
N ASN A 275 1.22 2.83 -12.77
CA ASN A 275 1.03 1.38 -12.88
C ASN A 275 2.08 0.57 -12.12
N ASN A 276 3.22 1.17 -11.80
CA ASN A 276 4.33 0.51 -11.15
C ASN A 276 5.18 1.53 -10.37
N TYR A 277 6.16 0.99 -9.65
CA TYR A 277 7.10 1.76 -8.84
C TYR A 277 7.85 2.87 -9.61
N ASP A 278 8.39 2.59 -10.80
CA ASP A 278 9.16 3.59 -11.57
C ASP A 278 8.26 4.75 -12.04
N ASP A 279 7.01 4.44 -12.42
CA ASP A 279 6.02 5.45 -12.76
C ASP A 279 5.67 6.34 -11.55
N ILE A 280 5.55 5.75 -10.36
CA ILE A 280 5.27 6.45 -9.10
C ILE A 280 6.44 7.33 -8.67
N ILE A 281 7.68 6.82 -8.72
CA ILE A 281 8.89 7.61 -8.42
C ILE A 281 9.00 8.80 -9.38
N MET A 282 8.67 8.60 -10.66
CA MET A 282 8.64 9.71 -11.62
C MET A 282 7.58 10.77 -11.27
N ASP A 283 6.39 10.39 -10.79
CA ASP A 283 5.39 11.37 -10.31
C ASP A 283 5.84 12.11 -9.03
N VAL A 284 6.64 11.47 -8.17
CA VAL A 284 7.29 12.12 -7.02
C VAL A 284 8.30 13.17 -7.49
N MET A 285 9.14 12.83 -8.46
CA MET A 285 10.18 13.74 -8.98
C MET A 285 9.61 14.90 -9.80
N TYR A 286 8.40 14.75 -10.34
CA TYR A 286 7.78 15.72 -11.24
C TYR A 286 6.31 15.99 -10.92
N PRO A 287 6.02 16.64 -9.77
CA PRO A 287 4.67 16.76 -9.24
C PRO A 287 3.79 17.70 -10.08
N LYS A 288 2.47 17.65 -9.85
CA LYS A 288 1.46 18.38 -10.63
C LYS A 288 1.78 19.87 -10.84
N SER A 289 2.16 20.59 -9.78
CA SER A 289 2.40 22.04 -9.88
C SER A 289 3.68 22.42 -10.65
N ALA A 290 4.56 21.47 -10.97
CA ALA A 290 5.67 21.69 -11.91
C ALA A 290 5.22 21.61 -13.36
N ARG A 291 4.28 20.69 -13.64
CA ARG A 291 3.82 20.31 -14.99
C ARG A 291 2.59 21.05 -15.47
N SER A 292 1.79 21.61 -14.57
CA SER A 292 0.47 22.15 -14.86
C SER A 292 0.43 23.66 -15.01
N ASN A 293 0.67 24.16 -16.23
CA ASN A 293 0.41 25.56 -16.55
C ASN A 293 -0.30 25.75 -17.91
N SER A 294 -1.21 26.71 -17.97
CA SER A 294 -1.89 27.16 -19.18
C SER A 294 -1.12 28.24 -19.94
N SER A 295 -0.05 28.77 -19.35
CA SER A 295 0.82 29.81 -19.91
C SER A 295 2.28 29.35 -19.99
N VAL A 296 3.07 29.98 -20.87
CA VAL A 296 4.50 29.72 -20.96
C VAL A 296 5.16 30.06 -19.63
N GLN A 297 5.91 29.12 -19.08
CA GLN A 297 6.60 29.23 -17.79
C GLN A 297 8.11 29.37 -17.93
N TYR A 298 8.66 28.97 -19.08
CA TYR A 298 10.08 29.04 -19.35
C TYR A 298 10.31 29.16 -20.86
N THR A 299 11.16 30.10 -21.25
CA THR A 299 11.68 30.21 -22.61
C THR A 299 13.17 29.88 -22.56
N ASN A 300 13.61 28.92 -23.37
CA ASN A 300 15.03 28.62 -23.49
C ASN A 300 15.75 29.84 -24.06
N PRO A 301 16.70 30.45 -23.34
CA PRO A 301 17.36 31.67 -23.79
C PRO A 301 18.26 31.45 -25.02
N VAL A 302 18.64 30.20 -25.31
CA VAL A 302 19.50 29.84 -26.45
C VAL A 302 18.67 29.48 -27.68
N THR A 303 17.72 28.56 -27.54
CA THR A 303 16.93 28.06 -28.69
C THR A 303 15.63 28.83 -28.93
N LEU A 304 15.26 29.74 -28.02
CA LEU A 304 13.99 30.49 -28.00
C LEU A 304 12.73 29.62 -27.90
N VAL A 305 12.91 28.34 -27.63
CA VAL A 305 11.82 27.39 -27.45
C VAL A 305 11.07 27.70 -26.16
N THR A 306 9.74 27.74 -26.23
CA THR A 306 8.86 27.98 -25.08
C THR A 306 8.32 26.68 -24.47
N TYR A 307 8.24 26.66 -23.15
CA TYR A 307 7.78 25.55 -22.34
C TYR A 307 6.75 26.01 -21.33
N TYR A 308 5.77 25.16 -21.05
CA TYR A 308 4.66 25.42 -20.12
C TYR A 308 4.92 24.81 -18.73
N VAL A 309 6.16 24.44 -18.48
CA VAL A 309 6.65 23.83 -17.25
C VAL A 309 7.67 24.76 -16.63
N LYS A 310 7.68 24.85 -15.30
CA LYS A 310 8.55 25.81 -14.60
C LYS A 310 10.03 25.54 -14.91
N GLY A 311 10.82 26.62 -15.00
CA GLY A 311 12.26 26.52 -15.22
C GLY A 311 12.99 25.81 -14.08
N ASN A 312 12.53 26.02 -12.83
CA ASN A 312 13.07 25.38 -11.63
C ASN A 312 12.10 24.29 -11.13
N TYR A 313 12.59 23.05 -11.07
CA TYR A 313 11.81 21.88 -10.64
C TYR A 313 11.45 21.88 -9.15
N LEU A 314 12.18 22.63 -8.33
CA LEU A 314 11.90 22.79 -6.90
C LEU A 314 10.87 23.87 -6.60
N ASN A 315 10.56 24.75 -7.56
CA ASN A 315 9.60 25.84 -7.36
C ASN A 315 8.16 25.32 -7.52
N VAL A 316 7.73 24.45 -6.61
CA VAL A 316 6.45 23.75 -6.68
C VAL A 316 5.61 23.97 -5.42
N THR A 317 4.32 23.70 -5.54
CA THR A 317 3.30 23.85 -4.48
C THR A 317 2.52 22.54 -4.30
N SER A 318 3.14 21.40 -4.61
CA SER A 318 2.54 20.07 -4.44
C SER A 318 3.60 18.98 -4.39
N SER A 319 3.37 17.92 -3.62
CA SER A 319 4.20 16.71 -3.55
C SER A 319 3.31 15.46 -3.55
N MET A 320 3.86 14.25 -3.60
CA MET A 320 3.05 13.03 -3.43
C MET A 320 2.36 12.99 -2.07
N VAL A 321 3.13 13.10 -0.98
CA VAL A 321 2.57 13.02 0.38
C VAL A 321 1.55 14.13 0.64
N SER A 322 1.84 15.37 0.25
CA SER A 322 0.89 16.48 0.46
C SER A 322 -0.39 16.38 -0.37
N ARG A 323 -0.53 15.40 -1.27
CA ARG A 323 -1.78 15.13 -2.01
C ARG A 323 -2.59 14.00 -1.39
N CYS A 324 -1.94 13.16 -0.59
CA CYS A 324 -2.53 12.02 0.09
C CYS A 324 -2.77 12.28 1.58
N ASP A 325 -2.15 13.31 2.16
CA ASP A 325 -2.24 13.62 3.59
C ASP A 325 -2.57 15.10 3.83
N SER A 326 -3.85 15.38 4.12
CA SER A 326 -4.36 16.70 4.45
C SER A 326 -3.96 17.24 5.83
N THR A 327 -3.29 16.42 6.66
CA THR A 327 -2.75 16.87 7.96
C THR A 327 -1.46 17.66 7.81
N LEU A 328 -0.85 17.67 6.61
CA LEU A 328 0.43 18.33 6.34
C LEU A 328 0.26 19.59 5.48
N LEU A 329 1.08 20.60 5.78
CA LEU A 329 1.34 21.74 4.92
C LEU A 329 2.69 21.53 4.24
N LEU A 330 2.69 21.72 2.92
CA LEU A 330 3.91 21.70 2.13
C LEU A 330 4.54 23.10 2.07
N ALA A 331 5.84 23.19 2.29
CA ALA A 331 6.63 24.34 1.88
C ALA A 331 7.07 24.18 0.44
N ASN A 332 7.10 25.30 -0.29
CA ASN A 332 7.74 25.33 -1.59
C ASN A 332 9.21 24.92 -1.44
N PRO A 333 9.67 23.81 -2.05
CA PRO A 333 11.03 23.30 -1.84
C PRO A 333 12.14 24.27 -2.23
N PHE A 334 11.85 25.23 -3.11
CA PHE A 334 12.80 26.28 -3.51
C PHE A 334 12.82 27.45 -2.52
N THR A 335 11.68 28.00 -2.14
CA THR A 335 11.62 29.23 -1.32
C THR A 335 11.54 28.96 0.19
N GLY A 336 11.24 27.73 0.61
CA GLY A 336 11.01 27.38 2.01
C GLY A 336 9.71 27.92 2.60
N VAL A 337 8.89 28.61 1.80
CA VAL A 337 7.63 29.22 2.27
C VAL A 337 6.55 28.16 2.35
N TYR A 338 6.03 27.94 3.56
CA TYR A 338 4.87 27.07 3.80
C TYR A 338 3.60 27.63 3.19
N ALA A 339 2.80 26.74 2.60
CA ALA A 339 1.42 27.05 2.28
C ALA A 339 0.65 27.47 3.54
N THR A 340 -0.29 28.40 3.37
CA THR A 340 -1.19 28.85 4.45
C THR A 340 -2.35 27.89 4.70
N ALA A 341 -2.63 27.01 3.72
CA ALA A 341 -3.64 25.97 3.78
C ALA A 341 -3.15 24.71 3.05
N HIS A 342 -3.84 23.59 3.29
CA HIS A 342 -3.59 22.34 2.56
C HIS A 342 -3.71 22.58 1.04
N GLN A 343 -2.74 22.07 0.28
CA GLN A 343 -2.63 22.33 -1.15
C GLN A 343 -2.95 21.09 -1.97
N GLY A 344 -4.21 21.01 -2.38
CA GLY A 344 -4.67 20.15 -3.45
C GLY A 344 -4.78 18.69 -3.02
N ASP A 345 -6.02 18.23 -2.97
CA ASP A 345 -6.31 16.81 -2.87
C ASP A 345 -6.06 16.09 -4.21
N MET A 346 -6.08 14.76 -4.16
CA MET A 346 -6.30 13.95 -5.36
C MET A 346 -7.75 14.11 -5.85
N ALA A 347 -8.33 13.12 -6.54
CA ALA A 347 -9.70 13.25 -7.06
C ALA A 347 -10.76 13.48 -5.95
N PHE A 348 -10.43 13.14 -4.70
CA PHE A 348 -11.23 13.29 -3.48
C PHE A 348 -10.32 13.76 -2.33
N GLY A 349 -10.88 14.28 -1.24
CA GLY A 349 -10.13 14.61 -0.01
C GLY A 349 -9.27 13.43 0.46
N ASP A 350 -7.99 13.67 0.77
CA ASP A 350 -6.98 12.64 1.07
C ASP A 350 -6.84 11.54 -0.01
N GLY A 351 -7.32 11.82 -1.22
CA GLY A 351 -7.41 10.87 -2.32
C GLY A 351 -8.38 9.71 -2.11
N GLY A 352 -9.29 9.82 -1.14
CA GLY A 352 -10.22 8.74 -0.80
C GLY A 352 -9.55 7.58 -0.04
N LEU A 353 -8.32 7.80 0.46
CA LEU A 353 -7.58 6.84 1.27
C LEU A 353 -8.03 6.89 2.73
N LYS A 354 -7.95 5.74 3.41
CA LYS A 354 -8.13 5.65 4.86
C LYS A 354 -6.87 6.15 5.58
N SER A 355 -7.01 6.63 6.81
CA SER A 355 -5.88 7.17 7.58
C SER A 355 -4.68 6.22 7.71
N HIS A 356 -4.91 4.92 7.88
CA HIS A 356 -3.82 3.94 7.95
C HIS A 356 -3.16 3.63 6.60
N GLU A 357 -3.87 3.80 5.48
CA GLU A 357 -3.31 3.69 4.13
C GLU A 357 -2.41 4.89 3.84
N ILE A 358 -2.81 6.09 4.29
CA ILE A 358 -1.99 7.30 4.24
C ILE A 358 -0.71 7.12 5.07
N ALA A 359 -0.84 6.60 6.30
CA ALA A 359 0.30 6.29 7.15
C ALA A 359 1.27 5.30 6.48
N LEU A 360 0.75 4.28 5.79
CA LEU A 360 1.56 3.29 5.07
C LEU A 360 2.32 3.92 3.90
N ILE A 361 1.67 4.78 3.13
CA ILE A 361 2.31 5.56 2.06
C ILE A 361 3.41 6.46 2.64
N LYS A 362 3.18 7.12 3.78
CA LYS A 362 4.19 7.95 4.44
C LYS A 362 5.38 7.12 4.93
N ALA A 363 5.11 5.96 5.55
CA ALA A 363 6.15 5.05 6.03
C ALA A 363 7.09 4.65 4.89
N TRP A 364 6.54 4.24 3.74
CA TRP A 364 7.30 3.99 2.53
C TRP A 364 8.02 5.25 2.04
N TYR A 365 7.30 6.36 1.86
CA TYR A 365 7.83 7.58 1.24
C TYR A 365 9.07 8.10 1.97
N PHE A 366 9.02 8.19 3.30
CA PHE A 366 10.16 8.70 4.08
C PHE A 366 11.29 7.68 4.22
N SER A 367 11.02 6.37 4.15
CA SER A 367 12.05 5.33 4.24
C SER A 367 12.75 5.01 2.91
N ASP A 368 12.12 5.28 1.76
CA ASP A 368 12.64 4.81 0.47
C ASP A 368 13.84 5.63 -0.04
N PRO A 369 15.06 5.08 -0.18
CA PRO A 369 16.24 5.83 -0.60
C PRO A 369 16.15 6.36 -2.04
N ASN A 370 15.27 5.81 -2.87
CA ASN A 370 15.09 6.29 -4.25
C ASN A 370 14.27 7.59 -4.34
N ILE A 371 13.62 8.00 -3.24
CA ILE A 371 12.98 9.31 -3.15
C ILE A 371 14.05 10.32 -2.71
N PRO A 372 14.39 11.33 -3.53
CA PRO A 372 15.43 12.28 -3.20
C PRO A 372 15.14 13.04 -1.89
N THR A 373 16.19 13.32 -1.12
CA THR A 373 16.08 13.99 0.19
C THR A 373 15.38 15.34 0.11
N VAL A 374 15.56 16.11 -0.97
CA VAL A 374 14.86 17.39 -1.17
C VAL A 374 13.34 17.24 -1.20
N TRP A 375 12.83 16.09 -1.66
CA TRP A 375 11.39 15.77 -1.68
C TRP A 375 10.88 15.18 -0.37
N LYS A 376 11.77 14.87 0.58
CA LYS A 376 11.40 14.46 1.95
C LYS A 376 11.55 15.60 2.94
N TYR A 377 12.68 16.29 2.88
CA TYR A 377 13.18 17.17 3.93
C TYR A 377 13.63 18.54 3.39
N GLY A 378 13.45 18.82 2.10
CA GLY A 378 13.90 20.07 1.50
C GLY A 378 15.41 20.21 1.38
N ASN A 379 15.85 21.37 0.90
CA ASN A 379 17.26 21.71 0.81
C ASN A 379 17.85 21.88 2.22
N ALA A 380 19.06 21.36 2.43
CA ALA A 380 19.79 21.45 3.70
C ALA A 380 18.97 21.02 4.93
N ASN A 381 18.07 20.03 4.77
CA ASN A 381 17.20 19.52 5.85
C ASN A 381 16.32 20.61 6.50
N ALA A 382 15.93 21.64 5.74
CA ALA A 382 15.05 22.71 6.24
C ALA A 382 13.67 22.19 6.68
N GLY A 383 13.25 21.03 6.15
CA GLY A 383 11.93 20.45 6.25
C GLY A 383 10.98 21.10 5.25
N ILE A 384 10.23 20.27 4.50
CA ILE A 384 9.20 20.77 3.58
C ILE A 384 7.80 20.35 3.97
N PHE A 385 7.64 19.48 4.97
CA PHE A 385 6.34 19.10 5.51
C PHE A 385 6.20 19.63 6.93
N LYS A 386 5.06 20.24 7.23
CA LYS A 386 4.70 20.75 8.54
C LYS A 386 3.32 20.27 8.93
N TYR A 387 3.19 19.64 10.10
CA TYR A 387 1.90 19.26 10.63
C TYR A 387 1.04 20.49 10.90
N ARG A 388 -0.21 20.47 10.42
CA ARG A 388 -1.17 21.57 10.59
C ARG A 388 -1.55 21.79 12.04
N LYS A 389 -1.68 20.69 12.79
CA LYS A 389 -2.17 20.69 14.16
C LYS A 389 -1.13 21.24 15.14
N THR A 390 0.10 20.74 15.07
CA THR A 390 1.17 21.09 16.03
C THR A 390 2.17 22.10 15.49
N GLY A 391 2.21 22.30 14.17
CA GLY A 391 3.28 23.06 13.53
C GLY A 391 4.63 22.31 13.47
N LYS A 392 4.69 21.03 13.88
CA LYS A 392 5.91 20.23 13.83
C LYS A 392 6.40 20.10 12.39
N ILE A 393 7.66 20.42 12.15
CA ILE A 393 8.32 20.29 10.84
C ILE A 393 9.02 18.93 10.78
N ILE A 394 8.78 18.18 9.70
CA ILE A 394 9.46 16.90 9.44
C ILE A 394 10.85 17.18 8.86
N LYS A 395 11.88 16.63 9.50
CA LYS A 395 13.30 16.69 9.14
C LYS A 395 13.91 15.29 9.26
N GLN A 396 15.11 15.10 8.68
CA GLN A 396 15.91 13.89 8.81
C GLN A 396 16.34 13.65 10.25
#